data_AF-A0A239N3P7-F1
#
_entry.id   AF-A0A239N3P7-F1
#
_cell.length_a   1.000
_cell.length_b   1.000
_cell.length_c   1.000
_cell.angle_alpha   90.00
_cell.angle_beta   90.00
_cell.angle_gamma   90.00
#
_symmetry.space_group_name_H-M   'P 1'
#
loop_
_entity.id
_entity.type
_entity.pdbx_description
1 polymer ?
#
loop_
_entity_poly.entity_id
_entity_poly.type
_entity_poly.pdbx_seq_one_letter_code
_entity_poly.pdbx_strand_id
1 'polypeptide(L)' 'MLILIAGPYRSGTNGDPQAMAANLARLEAAAWPVFATGHLPVIGEWIALPVYHDVAEIPRRTPQETA' A
#
# COMPACT_ATOMS: atom_id res chain seq x y z
N MET A 1 -15.29 14.99 -3.05
CA MET A 1 -14.55 14.31 -4.15
C MET A 1 -13.63 13.26 -3.55
N LEU A 2 -13.24 12.24 -4.34
CA LEU A 2 -12.21 11.28 -3.93
C LEU A 2 -10.83 11.81 -4.32
N ILE A 3 -9.88 11.75 -3.39
CA ILE A 3 -8.50 12.22 -3.59
C ILE A 3 -7.55 11.06 -3.28
N LEU A 4 -6.76 10.65 -4.28
CA LEU A 4 -5.70 9.68 -4.09
C LEU A 4 -4.44 10.40 -3.58
N ILE A 5 -3.97 10.00 -2.40
CA ILE A 5 -2.71 10.44 -1.81
C ILE A 5 -1.63 9.46 -2.25
N ALA A 6 -0.64 9.97 -2.98
CA ALA A 6 0.49 9.19 -3.47
C ALA A 6 1.78 9.64 -2.78
N GLY A 7 2.70 8.69 -2.57
CA GLY A 7 4.06 8.96 -2.15
C GLY A 7 4.85 7.66 -1.98
N PRO A 8 6.11 7.74 -1.52
CA PRO A 8 6.96 6.57 -1.42
C PRO A 8 6.49 5.67 -0.28
N TYR A 9 6.06 4.44 -0.59
CA TYR A 9 5.90 3.38 0.41
C TYR A 9 7.17 2.55 0.57
N ARG A 10 7.59 1.86 -0.50
CA ARG A 10 8.80 1.00 -0.53
C ARG A 10 10.05 1.69 -1.07
N SER A 11 9.88 2.74 -1.87
CA SER A 11 11.02 3.44 -2.46
C SER A 11 11.88 4.10 -1.37
N GLY A 12 13.20 3.98 -1.50
CA GLY A 12 14.16 4.53 -0.55
C GLY A 12 14.28 3.79 0.79
N THR A 13 13.58 2.66 0.99
CA THR A 13 13.63 1.91 2.26
C THR A 13 14.62 0.74 2.25
N ASN A 14 15.18 0.37 1.10
CA ASN A 14 16.00 -0.85 0.92
C ASN A 14 15.32 -2.13 1.44
N GLY A 15 13.98 -2.15 1.51
CA GLY A 15 13.22 -3.26 2.06
C GLY A 15 13.16 -3.31 3.59
N ASP A 16 13.65 -2.29 4.31
CA ASP A 16 13.49 -2.19 5.76
C ASP A 16 11.99 -1.98 6.12
N PRO A 17 11.37 -2.91 6.86
CA PRO A 17 9.97 -2.80 7.26
C PRO A 17 9.67 -1.57 8.11
N GLN A 18 10.62 -1.10 8.94
CA GLN A 18 10.42 0.06 9.80
C GLN A 18 10.39 1.36 8.98
N ALA A 19 11.32 1.50 8.04
CA ALA A 19 11.30 2.61 7.09
C ALA A 19 10.03 2.62 6.22
N MET A 20 9.51 1.44 5.82
CA MET A 20 8.24 1.33 5.10
C MET A 20 7.03 1.74 5.94
N ALA A 21 6.99 1.34 7.22
CA ALA A 21 5.95 1.77 8.15
C ALA A 21 5.99 3.29 8.40
N ALA A 22 7.19 3.87 8.55
CA ALA A 22 7.36 5.31 8.70
C ALA A 22 6.91 6.09 7.45
N ASN A 23 7.14 5.54 6.27
CA ASN A 23 6.64 6.07 5.01
C ASN A 23 5.09 6.05 4.95
N LEU A 24 4.47 4.93 5.32
CA LEU A 24 3.01 4.81 5.38
C LEU A 24 2.40 5.81 6.37
N ALA A 25 2.97 5.93 7.57
CA ALA A 25 2.50 6.88 8.58
C ALA A 25 2.55 8.35 8.09
N ARG A 26 3.53 8.70 7.26
CA ARG A 26 3.61 10.03 6.63
C ARG A 26 2.48 10.25 5.60
N LEU A 27 2.10 9.22 4.84
CA LEU A 27 0.95 9.29 3.93
C LEU A 27 -0.36 9.44 4.73
N GLU A 28 -0.51 8.69 5.82
CA GLU A 28 -1.68 8.73 6.68
C GLU A 28 -1.85 10.08 7.38
N ALA A 29 -0.75 10.71 7.81
CA ALA A 29 -0.79 12.06 8.38
C ALA A 29 -1.33 13.11 7.38
N ALA A 30 -1.10 12.91 6.07
CA ALA A 30 -1.64 13.78 5.03
C ALA A 30 -3.13 13.54 4.74
N ALA A 31 -3.73 12.44 5.21
CA ALA A 31 -5.13 12.14 5.00
C ALA A 31 -6.06 13.05 5.81
N TRP A 32 -5.64 13.46 7.02
CA TRP A 32 -6.48 14.29 7.88
C TRP A 32 -6.84 15.66 7.27
N PRO A 33 -5.88 16.46 6.76
CA PRO A 33 -6.22 17.72 6.09
C PRO A 33 -7.16 17.54 4.89
N VAL A 34 -6.99 16.48 4.09
CA VAL A 34 -7.87 16.18 2.96
C VAL A 34 -9.28 15.88 3.46
N PHE A 35 -9.41 15.02 4.46
CA PHE A 35 -10.70 14.71 5.07
C PHE A 35 -11.39 15.93 5.67
N ALA A 36 -10.63 16.77 6.40
CA ALA A 36 -11.14 17.98 7.05
C ALA A 36 -11.75 18.99 6.06
N THR A 37 -11.37 18.94 4.78
CA THR A 37 -11.95 19.77 3.71
C THR A 37 -13.18 19.16 3.04
N GLY A 38 -13.71 18.04 3.54
CA GLY A 38 -14.89 17.35 3.00
C GLY A 38 -14.59 16.42 1.81
N HIS A 39 -13.33 16.05 1.61
CA HIS A 39 -12.92 15.08 0.58
C HIS A 39 -12.72 13.69 1.20
N LEU A 40 -12.87 12.65 0.37
CA LEU A 40 -12.54 11.28 0.76
C LEU A 40 -11.07 10.99 0.39
N PRO A 41 -10.13 10.92 1.36
CA PRO A 41 -8.76 10.53 1.07
C PRO A 41 -8.68 9.02 0.84
N VAL A 42 -7.86 8.63 -0.14
CA VAL A 42 -7.49 7.23 -0.39
C VAL A 42 -5.98 7.15 -0.49
N ILE A 43 -5.36 6.23 0.24
CA ILE A 43 -3.94 5.88 0.09
C ILE A 43 -3.89 4.53 -0.62
N GLY A 44 -3.10 4.42 -1.70
CA GLY A 44 -3.06 3.21 -2.52
C GLY A 44 -2.68 1.95 -1.72
N GLU A 45 -1.79 2.12 -0.75
CA GLU A 45 -1.28 1.09 0.14
C GLU A 45 -2.38 0.45 1.00
N TRP A 46 -3.42 1.18 1.41
CA TRP A 46 -4.54 0.60 2.16
C TRP A 46 -5.27 -0.51 1.38
N ILE A 47 -5.26 -0.40 0.05
CA ILE A 47 -5.88 -1.38 -0.86
C ILE A 47 -4.86 -2.43 -1.26
N ALA A 48 -3.60 -2.03 -1.48
CA ALA A 48 -2.56 -2.92 -1.97
C ALA A 48 -2.00 -3.86 -0.90
N LEU A 49 -1.88 -3.44 0.35
CA LEU A 49 -1.24 -4.23 1.41
C LEU A 49 -2.00 -5.51 1.75
N PRO A 50 -3.34 -5.52 1.91
CA PRO A 50 -4.07 -6.76 2.11
C PRO A 50 -3.81 -7.77 0.99
N VAL A 51 -3.83 -7.32 -0.27
CA VAL A 51 -3.54 -8.17 -1.42
C VAL A 51 -2.09 -8.67 -1.40
N TYR A 52 -1.12 -7.82 -1.05
CA TYR A 52 0.28 -8.22 -0.96
C TYR A 52 0.51 -9.29 0.11
N HIS A 53 -0.15 -9.16 1.27
CA HIS A 53 -0.09 -10.14 2.34
C HIS A 53 -0.79 -11.44 1.96
N ASP A 54 -1.97 -11.38 1.33
CA ASP A 54 -2.71 -12.55 0.87
C ASP A 54 -2.00 -13.30 -0.26
N VAL A 55 -1.29 -12.59 -1.15
CA VAL A 55 -0.50 -13.22 -2.23
C VAL A 55 0.61 -14.12 -1.69
N ALA A 56 1.11 -13.87 -0.47
CA ALA A 56 2.03 -14.80 0.19
C ALA A 56 1.36 -16.14 0.57
N GLU A 57 0.03 -16.18 0.66
CA GLU A 57 -0.77 -17.37 0.97
C GLU A 57 -1.36 -18.06 -0.27
N ILE A 58 -1.32 -17.43 -1.46
CA ILE A 58 -1.83 -18.05 -2.69
C ILE A 58 -0.95 -19.26 -3.05
N PRO A 59 -1.53 -20.48 -3.16
CA PRO A 59 -0.79 -21.64 -3.63
C PRO A 59 -0.20 -21.35 -5.01
N ARG A 60 1.13 -21.36 -5.10
CA ARG A 60 1.81 -21.25 -6.40
C ARG A 60 1.32 -22.41 -7.27
N ARG A 61 0.58 -22.12 -8.34
CA ARG A 61 0.28 -23.13 -9.36
C ARG A 61 1.62 -23.67 -9.85
N THR A 62 1.88 -24.94 -9.58
CA THR A 62 2.96 -25.69 -10.24
C THR A 62 2.76 -25.49 -11.74
N PRO A 63 3.81 -25.12 -12.51
CA PRO A 63 3.72 -25.14 -13.96
C PRO A 63 3.17 -26.51 -14.37
N GLN A 64 2.03 -26.52 -15.06
CA GLN A 64 1.50 -27.74 -15.66
C GLN A 64 2.58 -28.20 -16.64
N GLU A 65 3.23 -29.33 -16.34
CA GLU A 65 4.13 -29.98 -17.28
C GLU A 65 3.32 -30.23 -18.55
N THR A 66 3.66 -29.49 -19.61
CA THR A 66 3.24 -29.78 -20.97
C THR A 66 3.77 -31.16 -21.34
N ALA A 67 2.88 -32.15 -21.29
CA ALA A 67 3.07 -33.45 -21.90
C ALA A 67 3.02 -33.36 -23.43
#